data_AF-A0A2G3LDP3-F1
#
_entry.id   AF-A0A2G3LDP3-F1
#
_cell.length_a   1.000
_cell.length_b   1.000
_cell.length_c   1.000
_cell.angle_alpha   90.00
_cell.angle_beta   90.00
_cell.angle_gamma   90.00
#
_symmetry.space_group_name_H-M   'P 1'
#
loop_
_entity.id
_entity.type
_entity.pdbx_description
1 polymer ?
#
loop_
_entity_poly.entity_id
_entity_poly.type
_entity_poly.pdbx_seq_one_letter_code
_entity_poly.pdbx_strand_id
1 'polypeptide(L)'
;MSVLQELDELLCSDDDEYDRLDLFHEADELIGQLRTADVPALLQLWQQRGLSWQQRYTQACSSIDGAVLRALLAGLLEIKEANYGVFELMSRLPATADASPLSDALLDYAGQAWHADQARQQQIQISCWSCGLSGRLLKRLGLSSWKEAGL
;
A
#
# COMPACT_ATOMS: atom_id res chain seq x y z
N MET A 1 22.52 7.92 -12.28
CA MET A 1 21.27 8.20 -11.56
C MET A 1 20.79 6.89 -10.97
N SER A 2 20.36 6.83 -9.70
CA SER A 2 19.76 5.61 -9.16
C SER A 2 18.29 5.54 -9.57
N VAL A 3 17.75 4.33 -9.72
CA VAL A 3 16.32 4.11 -10.01
C VAL A 3 15.42 4.88 -9.05
N LEU A 4 15.78 4.91 -7.76
CA LEU A 4 15.02 5.62 -6.74
C LEU A 4 15.04 7.14 -6.92
N GLN A 5 16.16 7.71 -7.36
CA GLN A 5 16.25 9.15 -7.62
C GLN A 5 15.41 9.54 -8.84
N GLU A 6 15.48 8.73 -9.90
CA GLU A 6 14.69 8.94 -11.12
C GLU A 6 13.18 8.81 -10.84
N LEU A 7 12.79 7.81 -10.05
CA LEU A 7 11.41 7.65 -9.60
C LEU A 7 10.95 8.85 -8.76
N ASP A 8 11.77 9.35 -7.85
CA ASP A 8 11.43 10.50 -7.02
C ASP A 8 11.24 11.78 -7.86
N GLU A 9 12.14 12.03 -8.80
CA GLU A 9 12.04 13.16 -9.74
C GLU A 9 10.75 13.07 -10.58
N LEU A 10 10.47 11.89 -11.15
CA LEU A 10 9.27 11.65 -11.96
C LEU A 10 7.97 11.84 -11.17
N LEU A 11 7.91 11.32 -9.94
CA LEU A 11 6.74 11.46 -9.07
C LEU A 11 6.59 12.87 -8.49
N CYS A 12 7.63 13.71 -8.56
CA CYS A 12 7.59 15.13 -8.19
C CYS A 12 7.25 16.07 -9.34
N SER A 13 7.07 15.58 -10.56
CA SER A 13 6.69 16.38 -11.73
C SER A 13 5.37 17.14 -11.52
N ASP A 14 5.15 18.19 -12.30
CA ASP A 14 3.91 18.98 -12.25
C ASP A 14 2.67 18.10 -12.53
N ASP A 15 1.56 18.35 -11.82
CA ASP A 15 0.31 17.57 -11.94
C ASP A 15 -0.22 17.55 -13.40
N ASP A 16 -0.20 18.69 -14.08
CA ASP A 16 -0.70 18.78 -15.46
C ASP A 16 0.23 18.09 -16.46
N GLU A 17 1.51 17.95 -16.12
CA GLU A 17 2.48 17.24 -16.95
C GLU A 17 2.42 15.73 -16.73
N TYR A 18 2.32 15.29 -15.48
CA TYR A 18 2.30 13.88 -15.09
C TYR A 18 1.12 13.14 -15.72
N ASP A 19 -0.09 13.72 -15.63
CA ASP A 19 -1.30 13.10 -16.17
C ASP A 19 -1.35 13.21 -17.70
N ARG A 20 -0.90 14.33 -18.27
CA ARG A 20 -0.96 14.55 -19.73
C ARG A 20 0.02 13.68 -20.51
N LEU A 21 1.17 13.35 -19.91
CA LEU A 21 2.22 12.54 -20.54
C LEU A 21 2.14 11.06 -20.16
N ASP A 22 1.10 10.64 -19.45
CA ASP A 22 0.91 9.25 -18.98
C ASP A 22 2.14 8.73 -18.20
N LEU A 23 2.79 9.58 -17.40
CA LEU A 23 4.03 9.25 -16.68
C LEU A 23 3.85 8.13 -15.64
N PHE A 24 2.61 7.72 -15.35
CA PHE A 24 2.32 6.57 -14.50
C PHE A 24 2.87 5.25 -15.09
N HIS A 25 2.97 5.12 -16.41
CA HIS A 25 3.58 3.94 -17.03
C HIS A 25 5.09 3.89 -16.78
N GLU A 26 5.78 5.02 -16.94
CA GLU A 26 7.21 5.13 -16.65
C GLU A 26 7.50 4.94 -15.16
N ALA A 27 6.63 5.47 -14.29
CA ALA A 27 6.71 5.23 -12.85
C ALA A 27 6.55 3.74 -12.51
N ASP A 28 5.63 3.03 -13.17
CA ASP A 28 5.46 1.58 -12.98
C ASP A 28 6.74 0.83 -13.36
N GLU A 29 7.32 1.14 -14.53
CA GLU A 29 8.57 0.50 -14.98
C GLU A 29 9.73 0.74 -14.00
N LEU A 30 9.84 1.94 -13.42
CA LEU A 30 10.85 2.23 -12.39
C LEU A 30 10.56 1.50 -11.09
N ILE A 31 9.29 1.40 -10.68
CA ILE A 31 8.88 0.65 -9.48
C ILE A 31 9.20 -0.85 -9.63
N GLY A 32 8.99 -1.43 -10.81
CA GLY A 32 9.32 -2.82 -11.11
C GLY A 32 10.82 -3.14 -11.05
N GLN A 33 11.68 -2.13 -11.08
CA GLN A 33 13.13 -2.27 -10.97
C GLN A 33 13.66 -2.15 -9.53
N LEU A 34 12.79 -1.74 -8.59
CA LEU A 34 13.16 -1.62 -7.18
C LEU A 34 13.56 -2.96 -6.59
N ARG A 35 14.50 -2.90 -5.65
CA ARG A 35 14.98 -4.05 -4.89
C ARG A 35 14.66 -3.84 -3.42
N THR A 36 14.69 -4.93 -2.66
CA THR A 36 14.48 -4.87 -1.20
C THR A 36 15.48 -3.95 -0.49
N ALA A 37 16.67 -3.78 -1.06
CA ALA A 37 17.70 -2.85 -0.56
C ALA A 37 17.32 -1.36 -0.73
N ASP A 38 16.40 -1.04 -1.64
CA ASP A 38 15.95 0.34 -1.89
C ASP A 38 14.84 0.77 -0.91
N VAL A 39 14.19 -0.19 -0.26
CA VAL A 39 13.04 0.04 0.64
C VAL A 39 13.33 1.03 1.77
N PRO A 40 14.48 0.99 2.49
CA PRO A 40 14.75 1.97 3.52
C PRO A 40 14.79 3.41 3.00
N ALA A 41 15.38 3.62 1.82
CA ALA A 41 15.44 4.95 1.19
C ALA A 41 14.06 5.35 0.62
N LEU A 42 13.29 4.40 0.09
CA LEU A 42 11.91 4.62 -0.32
C LEU A 42 11.02 5.06 0.85
N LEU A 43 11.16 4.45 2.03
CA LEU A 43 10.44 4.83 3.25
C LEU A 43 10.84 6.22 3.77
N GLN A 44 12.10 6.64 3.52
CA GLN A 44 12.52 8.01 3.80
C GLN A 44 11.83 8.99 2.87
N LEU A 45 11.81 8.71 1.55
CA LEU A 45 11.07 9.53 0.58
C LEU A 45 9.58 9.58 0.92
N TRP A 46 8.98 8.46 1.30
CA TRP A 46 7.57 8.39 1.69
C TRP A 46 7.22 9.38 2.82
N GLN A 47 8.12 9.57 3.79
CA GLN A 47 7.94 10.52 4.89
C GLN A 47 8.28 11.96 4.50
N GLN A 48 9.24 12.16 3.60
CA GLN A 48 9.69 13.48 3.16
C GLN A 48 8.75 14.10 2.12
N ARG A 49 8.09 13.26 1.32
CA ARG A 49 7.21 13.68 0.23
C ARG A 49 5.76 13.74 0.71
N GLY A 50 4.98 14.61 0.07
CA GLY A 50 3.59 14.85 0.40
C GLY A 50 2.64 13.78 -0.16
N LEU A 51 1.34 13.98 0.10
CA LEU A 51 0.28 13.06 -0.31
C LEU A 51 0.34 12.77 -1.82
N SER A 52 0.44 13.78 -2.69
CA SER A 52 0.42 13.60 -4.16
C SER A 52 1.45 12.60 -4.65
N TRP A 53 2.68 12.67 -4.14
CA TRP A 53 3.75 11.71 -4.45
C TRP A 53 3.36 10.29 -4.06
N GLN A 54 2.78 10.11 -2.86
CA GLN A 54 2.34 8.80 -2.38
C GLN A 54 1.17 8.27 -3.23
N GLN A 55 0.22 9.13 -3.63
CA GLN A 55 -0.89 8.73 -4.51
C GLN A 55 -0.37 8.20 -5.85
N ARG A 56 0.52 8.96 -6.50
CA ARG A 56 1.13 8.57 -7.77
C ARG A 56 1.93 7.28 -7.66
N TYR A 57 2.71 7.11 -6.60
CA TYR A 57 3.41 5.84 -6.34
C TYR A 57 2.42 4.67 -6.25
N THR A 58 1.38 4.80 -5.42
CA THR A 58 0.39 3.72 -5.23
C THR A 58 -0.44 3.44 -6.49
N GLN A 59 -0.66 4.45 -7.33
CA GLN A 59 -1.33 4.29 -8.62
C GLN A 59 -0.46 3.50 -9.60
N ALA A 60 0.84 3.82 -9.66
CA ALA A 60 1.79 3.22 -10.59
C ALA A 60 2.39 1.88 -10.13
N CYS A 61 2.05 1.34 -8.95
CA CYS A 61 2.74 0.17 -8.40
C CYS A 61 2.28 -1.21 -8.93
N SER A 62 1.87 -1.34 -10.19
CA SER A 62 1.37 -2.62 -10.72
C SER A 62 2.43 -3.70 -10.88
N SER A 63 3.67 -3.33 -11.16
CA SER A 63 4.80 -4.22 -11.45
C SER A 63 5.71 -4.47 -10.26
N ILE A 64 5.39 -3.91 -9.08
CA ILE A 64 6.21 -4.02 -7.87
C ILE A 64 6.49 -5.49 -7.52
N ASP A 65 7.75 -5.81 -7.26
CA ASP A 65 8.12 -7.15 -6.80
C ASP A 65 7.48 -7.47 -5.44
N GLY A 66 7.05 -8.73 -5.27
CA GLY A 66 6.36 -9.16 -4.06
C GLY A 66 7.20 -9.04 -2.78
N ALA A 67 8.52 -9.23 -2.84
CA ALA A 67 9.38 -9.06 -1.68
C ALA A 67 9.56 -7.58 -1.32
N VAL A 68 9.67 -6.71 -2.34
CA VAL A 68 9.72 -5.25 -2.16
C VAL A 68 8.43 -4.74 -1.56
N LEU A 69 7.28 -5.13 -2.10
CA LEU A 69 5.95 -4.75 -1.59
C LEU A 69 5.77 -5.16 -0.11
N ARG A 70 6.18 -6.38 0.24
CA ARG A 70 6.07 -6.88 1.62
C ARG A 70 6.98 -6.11 2.58
N ALA A 71 8.21 -5.81 2.16
CA ALA A 71 9.14 -5.00 2.96
C ALA A 71 8.66 -3.55 3.10
N LEU A 72 8.11 -2.96 2.04
CA LEU A 72 7.51 -1.63 2.06
C LEU A 72 6.33 -1.57 3.03
N LEU A 73 5.37 -2.50 2.92
CA LEU A 73 4.23 -2.58 3.82
C LEU A 73 4.67 -2.75 5.29
N ALA A 74 5.66 -3.61 5.56
CA ALA A 74 6.19 -3.76 6.91
C ALA A 74 6.73 -2.43 7.46
N GLY A 75 7.51 -1.70 6.68
CA GLY A 75 8.05 -0.40 7.09
C GLY A 75 7.00 0.70 7.22
N LEU A 76 5.99 0.72 6.35
CA LEU A 76 4.89 1.69 6.44
C LEU A 76 4.10 1.54 7.74
N LEU A 77 3.87 0.30 8.19
CA LEU A 77 3.17 0.03 9.46
C LEU A 77 3.94 0.53 10.70
N GLU A 78 5.25 0.78 10.58
CA GLU A 78 6.07 1.33 11.66
C GLU A 78 6.01 2.87 11.73
N ILE A 79 5.50 3.54 10.68
CA ILE A 79 5.43 5.00 10.60
C ILE A 79 4.11 5.48 11.22
N LYS A 80 4.19 6.09 12.40
CA LYS A 80 3.02 6.51 13.20
C LYS A 80 2.08 7.52 12.52
N GLU A 81 2.60 8.37 11.64
CA GLU A 81 1.87 9.54 11.11
C GLU A 81 1.49 9.44 9.62
N ALA A 82 1.97 8.43 8.88
CA ALA A 82 1.85 8.40 7.41
C ALA A 82 1.37 7.03 6.90
N ASN A 83 0.11 6.69 7.18
CA ASN A 83 -0.49 5.43 6.75
C ASN A 83 -1.24 5.52 5.40
N TYR A 84 -1.04 6.59 4.63
CA TYR A 84 -1.65 6.65 3.30
C TYR A 84 -1.08 5.53 2.42
N GLY A 85 -1.94 4.91 1.60
CA GLY A 85 -1.51 3.91 0.64
C GLY A 85 -1.39 2.48 1.18
N VAL A 86 -1.49 2.23 2.50
CA VAL A 86 -1.36 0.87 3.04
C VAL A 86 -2.44 -0.05 2.48
N PHE A 87 -3.71 0.38 2.47
CA PHE A 87 -4.80 -0.43 1.94
C PHE A 87 -4.73 -0.59 0.41
N GLU A 88 -4.30 0.45 -0.31
CA GLU A 88 -4.05 0.40 -1.75
C GLU A 88 -2.93 -0.61 -2.08
N LEU A 89 -1.82 -0.56 -1.36
CA LEU A 89 -0.69 -1.49 -1.52
C LEU A 89 -1.05 -2.91 -1.10
N MET A 90 -1.86 -3.09 -0.05
CA MET A 90 -2.39 -4.40 0.32
C MET A 90 -3.14 -5.06 -0.84
N SER A 91 -3.83 -4.27 -1.67
CA SER A 91 -4.56 -4.80 -2.84
C SER A 91 -3.66 -5.36 -3.94
N ARG A 92 -2.34 -5.09 -3.86
CA ARG A 92 -1.32 -5.61 -4.78
C ARG A 92 -0.63 -6.87 -4.25
N LEU A 93 -0.88 -7.26 -3.00
CA LEU A 93 -0.35 -8.51 -2.47
C LEU A 93 -0.97 -9.69 -3.22
N PRO A 94 -0.24 -10.82 -3.37
CA PRO A 94 -0.81 -12.05 -3.87
C PRO A 94 -2.07 -12.42 -3.06
N ALA A 95 -3.07 -12.98 -3.74
CA ALA A 95 -4.35 -13.43 -3.15
C ALA A 95 -4.19 -14.71 -2.32
N THR A 96 -3.23 -14.71 -1.40
CA THR A 96 -2.94 -15.83 -0.50
C THR A 96 -2.45 -15.26 0.81
N ALA A 97 -3.35 -15.25 1.79
CA ALA A 97 -2.97 -14.95 3.17
C ALA A 97 -2.05 -16.05 3.68
N ASP A 98 -0.86 -15.67 4.14
CA ASP A 98 0.04 -16.56 4.86
C ASP A 98 0.01 -16.28 6.37
N ALA A 99 0.62 -17.17 7.15
CA ALA A 99 0.78 -16.98 8.59
C ALA A 99 2.03 -16.14 8.93
N SER A 100 2.42 -15.19 8.07
CA SER A 100 3.60 -14.37 8.32
C SER A 100 3.33 -13.29 9.37
N PRO A 101 4.40 -12.79 10.05
CA PRO A 101 4.31 -11.63 10.93
C PRO A 101 3.72 -10.40 10.24
N LEU A 102 4.00 -10.21 8.95
CA LEU A 102 3.42 -9.11 8.17
C LEU A 102 1.90 -9.23 8.08
N SER A 103 1.37 -10.42 7.78
CA SER A 103 -0.08 -10.61 7.71
C SER A 103 -0.77 -10.36 9.06
N ASP A 104 -0.15 -10.72 10.18
CA ASP A 104 -0.69 -10.39 11.50
C ASP A 104 -0.65 -8.88 11.79
N ALA A 105 0.42 -8.19 11.42
CA ALA A 105 0.54 -6.74 11.55
C ALA A 105 -0.47 -5.98 10.68
N LEU A 106 -0.70 -6.43 9.44
CA LEU A 106 -1.72 -5.88 8.55
C LEU A 106 -3.14 -6.08 9.11
N LEU A 107 -3.40 -7.23 9.75
CA LEU A 107 -4.68 -7.47 10.42
C LEU A 107 -4.86 -6.61 11.68
N ASP A 108 -3.81 -6.36 12.45
CA ASP A 108 -3.85 -5.45 13.60
C ASP A 108 -4.15 -4.04 13.13
N TYR A 109 -3.45 -3.58 12.08
CA TYR A 109 -3.68 -2.30 11.45
C TYR A 109 -5.10 -2.16 10.90
N ALA A 110 -5.59 -3.15 10.14
CA ALA A 110 -6.94 -3.15 9.60
C ALA A 110 -8.02 -3.14 10.70
N GLY A 111 -7.82 -3.89 11.78
CA GLY A 111 -8.72 -3.89 12.93
C GLY A 111 -8.79 -2.54 13.64
N GLN A 112 -7.65 -1.88 13.84
CA GLN A 112 -7.61 -0.54 14.43
C GLN A 112 -8.30 0.49 13.52
N ALA A 113 -7.98 0.48 12.22
CA ALA A 113 -8.58 1.38 11.24
C ALA A 113 -10.11 1.18 11.12
N TRP A 114 -10.57 -0.06 11.20
CA TRP A 114 -12.00 -0.41 11.14
C TRP A 114 -12.83 0.29 12.22
N HIS A 115 -12.28 0.40 13.43
CA HIS A 115 -12.94 1.06 14.56
C HIS A 115 -12.75 2.59 14.55
N ALA A 116 -11.70 3.09 13.91
CA ALA A 116 -11.39 4.51 13.88
C ALA A 116 -12.24 5.30 12.87
N ASP A 117 -12.54 4.72 11.71
CA ASP A 117 -13.19 5.44 10.61
C ASP A 117 -14.14 4.53 9.81
N GLN A 118 -15.46 4.77 9.98
CA GLN A 118 -16.48 4.01 9.26
C GLN A 118 -16.42 4.22 7.74
N ALA A 119 -15.99 5.40 7.27
CA ALA A 119 -15.91 5.68 5.83
C ALA A 119 -14.87 4.80 5.12
N ARG A 120 -13.91 4.23 5.87
CA ARG A 120 -12.88 3.34 5.34
C ARG A 120 -13.26 1.87 5.33
N GLN A 121 -14.37 1.47 5.94
CA GLN A 121 -14.73 0.06 6.11
C GLN A 121 -14.86 -0.70 4.78
N GLN A 122 -15.42 -0.06 3.75
CA GLN A 122 -15.48 -0.65 2.41
C GLN A 122 -14.09 -0.84 1.79
N GLN A 123 -13.19 0.13 1.97
CA GLN A 123 -11.81 0.00 1.50
C GLN A 123 -11.08 -1.14 2.22
N ILE A 124 -11.24 -1.22 3.55
CA ILE A 124 -10.66 -2.29 4.39
C ILE A 124 -11.15 -3.66 3.92
N GLN A 125 -12.46 -3.80 3.66
CA GLN A 125 -13.06 -5.02 3.13
C GLN A 125 -12.40 -5.42 1.80
N ILE A 126 -12.34 -4.51 0.83
CA ILE A 126 -11.78 -4.76 -0.51
C ILE A 126 -10.31 -5.17 -0.41
N SER A 127 -9.50 -4.42 0.35
CA SER A 127 -8.08 -4.69 0.52
C SER A 127 -7.79 -5.98 1.27
N CYS A 128 -8.60 -6.35 2.25
CA CYS A 128 -8.45 -7.64 2.93
C CYS A 128 -8.94 -8.80 2.08
N TRP A 129 -9.90 -8.58 1.19
CA TRP A 129 -10.40 -9.62 0.29
C TRP A 129 -9.37 -9.95 -0.80
N SER A 130 -8.78 -8.93 -1.41
CA SER A 130 -7.78 -9.09 -2.48
C SER A 130 -6.54 -9.87 -2.03
N CYS A 131 -6.08 -9.69 -0.79
CA CYS A 131 -4.94 -10.44 -0.24
C CYS A 131 -5.32 -11.69 0.59
N GLY A 132 -6.60 -12.06 0.62
CA GLY A 132 -7.08 -13.26 1.33
C GLY A 132 -7.16 -13.16 2.86
N LEU A 133 -7.03 -11.96 3.43
CA LEU A 133 -7.11 -11.71 4.88
C LEU A 133 -8.54 -11.56 5.42
N SER A 134 -9.57 -11.44 4.57
CA SER A 134 -10.96 -11.19 5.03
C SER A 134 -11.44 -12.13 6.12
N GLY A 135 -11.26 -13.44 5.98
CA GLY A 135 -11.76 -14.40 6.98
C GLY A 135 -11.09 -14.23 8.35
N ARG A 136 -9.79 -13.90 8.35
CA ARG A 136 -9.04 -13.63 9.58
C ARG A 136 -9.46 -12.30 10.21
N LEU A 137 -9.68 -11.28 9.41
CA LEU A 137 -10.16 -9.99 9.89
C LEU A 137 -11.56 -10.11 10.49
N LEU A 138 -12.51 -10.74 9.78
CA LEU A 138 -13.87 -10.99 10.28
C LEU A 138 -13.85 -11.71 11.63
N LYS A 139 -13.02 -12.76 11.77
CA LYS A 139 -12.85 -13.47 13.05
C LYS A 139 -12.33 -12.55 14.17
N ARG A 140 -11.37 -11.65 13.88
CA ARG A 140 -10.85 -10.68 14.86
C ARG A 140 -11.89 -9.64 15.26
N LEU A 141 -12.74 -9.24 14.32
CA LEU A 141 -13.85 -8.31 14.55
C LEU A 141 -15.06 -8.95 15.24
N GLY A 142 -15.07 -10.28 15.42
CA GLY A 142 -16.21 -11.01 15.96
C GLY A 142 -17.40 -11.11 15.01
N LEU A 143 -17.15 -11.00 13.70
CA LEU A 143 -18.15 -11.05 12.63
C LEU A 143 -18.07 -12.39 11.88
N SER A 144 -19.22 -12.90 11.46
CA SER A 144 -19.34 -14.10 10.63
C SER A 144 -19.28 -13.78 9.13
N SER A 145 -19.66 -12.55 8.75
CA SER A 145 -19.65 -12.09 7.35
C SER A 145 -19.61 -10.57 7.23
N TRP A 146 -19.23 -10.06 6.06
CA TRP A 146 -19.29 -8.61 5.77
C TRP A 146 -20.72 -8.05 5.81
N LYS A 147 -21.72 -8.89 5.49
CA LYS A 147 -23.14 -8.52 5.58
C LYS A 147 -23.57 -8.13 7.00
N GLU A 148 -22.98 -8.75 8.03
CA GLU A 148 -23.24 -8.38 9.42
C GLU A 148 -22.70 -6.98 9.76
N ALA A 149 -21.71 -6.49 9.02
CA ALA A 149 -21.19 -5.13 9.10
C ALA A 149 -21.93 -4.12 8.19
N GLY A 150 -22.93 -4.56 7.42
CA GLY A 150 -23.64 -3.71 6.46
C GLY A 150 -22.90 -3.48 5.13
N LEU A 151 -21.94 -4.35 4.79
CA LEU A 151 -21.16 -4.33 3.55
C LEU A 151 -21.45 -5.54 2.64
#